data_AF-A0AAW1LUY3-F1
#
_entry.id   AF-A0AAW1LUY3-F1
#
_cell.length_a   1.000
_cell.length_b   1.000
_cell.length_c   1.000
_cell.angle_alpha   90.00
_cell.angle_beta   90.00
_cell.angle_gamma   90.00
#
_symmetry.space_group_name_H-M   'P 1'
#
loop_
_entity.id
_entity.type
_entity.pdbx_description
1 polymer ?
#
loop_
_entity_poly.entity_id
_entity_poly.type
_entity_poly.pdbx_seq_one_letter_code
_entity_poly.pdbx_strand_id
1 'polypeptide(L)'
;MVFTCETDENELRADTNFRERLQPEHHLDESPLTKLHDFGLISNMPLDYMHMICLGLMRRLILLWIRSSSGSAVAPKFRRLIYNRTAKLTNTIPLEFHRKPRSLSEIDNWKATEFRFFLLYSGPFVLRHYLPQKYYNNFLLLHIVMRLLAIGNYTDRTIATCKTFITQFLREYESIYGSNEMVYNVHSSKHIVSEPENTNQFMVVMKWFIMYIQANT
;
A
#
# COMPACT_ATOMS: atom_id res chain seq x y z
N MET A 1 -24.73 3.79 0.41
CA MET A 1 -23.53 4.59 0.69
C MET A 1 -22.75 4.61 -0.61
N VAL A 2 -22.64 5.77 -1.27
CA VAL A 2 -22.08 5.90 -2.63
C VAL A 2 -20.57 5.93 -2.50
N PHE A 3 -19.86 5.02 -3.19
CA PHE A 3 -18.40 4.96 -3.14
C PHE A 3 -17.80 5.77 -4.30
N THR A 4 -16.68 6.45 -4.03
CA THR A 4 -16.11 7.48 -4.91
C THR A 4 -14.61 7.30 -5.08
N CYS A 5 -14.15 7.35 -6.33
CA CYS A 5 -12.75 7.44 -6.71
C CYS A 5 -12.55 8.79 -7.42
N GLU A 6 -11.64 9.64 -6.91
CA GLU A 6 -11.30 10.92 -7.53
C GLU A 6 -10.13 10.74 -8.49
N THR A 7 -10.21 11.31 -9.69
CA THR A 7 -9.05 11.60 -10.54
C THR A 7 -8.79 13.10 -10.59
N ASP A 8 -7.54 13.45 -10.91
CA ASP A 8 -7.11 14.83 -11.16
C ASP A 8 -8.03 15.49 -12.20
N GLU A 9 -8.53 16.69 -11.89
CA GLU A 9 -9.67 17.41 -12.52
C GLU A 9 -11.08 17.04 -12.00
N ASN A 10 -11.37 17.50 -10.76
CA ASN A 10 -12.64 18.03 -10.23
C ASN A 10 -13.99 17.29 -10.38
N GLU A 11 -14.09 16.11 -10.98
CA GLU A 11 -15.33 15.33 -10.97
C GLU A 11 -15.19 13.94 -10.33
N LEU A 12 -16.02 13.72 -9.31
CA LEU A 12 -16.16 12.44 -8.61
C LEU A 12 -16.75 11.41 -9.57
N ARG A 13 -16.12 10.23 -9.69
CA ARG A 13 -16.72 9.12 -10.44
C ARG A 13 -17.87 8.54 -9.64
N ALA A 14 -19.04 8.50 -10.25
CA ALA A 14 -20.24 7.87 -9.74
C ALA A 14 -20.71 6.77 -10.71
N ASP A 15 -21.51 5.82 -10.21
CA ASP A 15 -22.07 4.74 -11.04
C ASP A 15 -22.88 5.27 -12.22
N THR A 16 -23.60 6.38 -12.03
CA THR A 16 -24.36 7.08 -13.08
C THR A 16 -23.43 7.59 -14.16
N ASN A 17 -22.39 8.35 -13.79
CA ASN A 17 -21.44 8.95 -14.72
C ASN A 17 -20.70 7.89 -15.55
N PHE A 18 -20.38 6.74 -14.92
CA PHE A 18 -19.77 5.61 -15.60
C PHE A 18 -20.74 4.92 -16.58
N ARG A 19 -22.01 4.74 -16.21
CA ARG A 19 -23.04 4.17 -17.10
C ARG A 19 -23.36 5.10 -18.28
N GLU A 20 -23.36 6.40 -18.04
CA GLU A 20 -23.55 7.44 -19.06
C GLU A 20 -22.31 7.65 -19.93
N ARG A 21 -21.19 7.00 -19.59
CA ARG A 21 -19.91 7.07 -20.31
C ARG A 21 -19.41 8.50 -20.51
N LEU A 22 -19.59 9.34 -19.48
CA LEU A 22 -19.17 10.75 -19.50
C LEU A 22 -17.65 10.94 -19.64
N GLN A 23 -16.87 9.87 -19.49
CA GLN A 23 -15.40 9.85 -19.59
C GLN A 23 -14.95 8.88 -20.69
N PRO A 24 -15.11 9.22 -21.98
CA PRO A 24 -14.90 8.32 -23.10
C PRO A 24 -13.52 7.62 -23.09
N GLU A 25 -12.48 8.32 -22.64
CA GLU A 25 -11.10 7.83 -22.49
C GLU A 25 -10.95 6.64 -21.52
N HIS A 26 -11.94 6.41 -20.66
CA HIS A 26 -11.95 5.30 -19.71
C HIS A 26 -12.85 4.13 -20.13
N HIS A 27 -13.41 4.17 -21.35
CA HIS A 27 -14.20 3.08 -21.91
C HIS A 27 -13.56 2.55 -23.20
N LEU A 28 -13.06 1.32 -23.15
CA LEU A 28 -12.62 0.61 -24.36
C LEU A 28 -13.85 0.03 -25.08
N ASP A 29 -14.61 -0.80 -24.37
CA ASP A 29 -15.83 -1.46 -24.85
C ASP A 29 -16.88 -1.52 -23.75
N GLU A 30 -18.10 -1.93 -24.09
CA GLU A 30 -19.14 -2.17 -23.09
C GLU A 30 -18.83 -3.46 -22.31
N SER A 31 -18.52 -3.30 -21.01
CA SER A 31 -18.33 -4.45 -20.12
C SER A 31 -19.66 -5.19 -19.92
N PRO A 32 -19.72 -6.53 -20.00
CA PRO A 32 -20.92 -7.30 -19.69
C PRO A 32 -21.51 -6.99 -18.29
N LEU A 33 -20.67 -6.53 -17.36
CA LEU A 33 -21.09 -6.14 -16.02
C LEU A 33 -22.00 -4.90 -16.00
N THR A 34 -21.98 -4.06 -17.05
CA THR A 34 -22.89 -2.90 -17.16
C THR A 34 -24.35 -3.31 -17.29
N LYS A 35 -24.60 -4.54 -17.77
CA LYS A 35 -25.94 -5.14 -17.94
C LYS A 35 -26.59 -5.57 -16.62
N LEU A 36 -25.82 -5.62 -15.54
CA LEU A 36 -26.35 -5.89 -14.21
C LEU A 36 -26.96 -4.60 -13.68
N HIS A 37 -28.30 -4.52 -13.65
CA HIS A 37 -29.02 -3.30 -13.27
C HIS A 37 -28.78 -2.88 -11.82
N ASP A 38 -28.61 -3.85 -10.91
CA ASP A 38 -28.42 -3.60 -9.47
C ASP A 38 -26.95 -3.67 -9.02
N PHE A 39 -26.01 -3.59 -9.96
CA PHE A 39 -24.57 -3.59 -9.66
C PHE A 39 -23.93 -2.27 -10.09
N GLY A 40 -23.51 -1.45 -9.13
CA GLY A 40 -22.70 -0.27 -9.41
C GLY A 40 -21.23 -0.64 -9.62
N LEU A 41 -20.69 -0.33 -10.79
CA LEU A 41 -19.30 -0.68 -11.14
C LEU A 41 -18.26 0.20 -10.47
N ILE A 42 -18.63 1.39 -10.02
CA ILE A 42 -17.77 2.25 -9.22
C ILE A 42 -17.95 1.90 -7.75
N SER A 43 -19.20 1.71 -7.31
CA SER A 43 -19.50 1.43 -5.90
C SER A 43 -19.09 0.05 -5.42
N ASN A 44 -19.18 -0.97 -6.28
CA ASN A 44 -19.01 -2.36 -5.87
C ASN A 44 -17.70 -2.98 -6.36
N MET A 45 -16.76 -2.18 -6.89
CA MET A 45 -15.44 -2.64 -7.28
C MET A 45 -14.39 -2.15 -6.28
N PRO A 46 -14.10 -2.93 -5.23
CA PRO A 46 -13.19 -2.50 -4.18
C PRO A 46 -11.77 -2.35 -4.70
N LEU A 47 -11.03 -1.38 -4.12
CA LEU A 47 -9.61 -1.23 -4.39
C LEU A 47 -8.83 -2.44 -3.87
N ASP A 48 -8.07 -3.08 -4.74
CA ASP A 48 -7.22 -4.21 -4.36
C ASP A 48 -5.94 -3.72 -3.67
N TYR A 49 -5.92 -3.80 -2.34
CA TYR A 49 -4.77 -3.47 -1.50
C TYR A 49 -3.49 -4.23 -1.90
N MET A 50 -3.59 -5.52 -2.25
CA MET A 50 -2.41 -6.33 -2.58
C MET A 50 -1.76 -5.84 -3.88
N HIS A 51 -2.57 -5.50 -4.87
CA HIS A 51 -2.03 -4.99 -6.14
C HIS A 51 -1.61 -3.53 -6.06
N MET A 52 -2.43 -2.68 -5.45
CA MET A 52 -2.17 -1.24 -5.38
C MET A 52 -1.04 -0.90 -4.41
N ILE A 53 -1.10 -1.40 -3.17
CA ILE A 53 -0.13 -1.05 -2.15
C ILE A 53 1.04 -2.01 -2.14
N CYS A 54 0.83 -3.32 -2.12
CA CYS A 54 1.94 -4.26 -1.98
C CYS A 54 2.76 -4.36 -3.27
N LEU A 55 2.14 -4.74 -4.39
CA LEU A 55 2.83 -4.88 -5.68
C LEU A 55 3.10 -3.56 -6.40
N GLY A 56 2.27 -2.55 -6.16
CA GLY A 56 2.42 -1.21 -6.71
C GLY A 56 3.38 -0.36 -5.87
N LEU A 57 2.87 0.23 -4.80
CA LEU A 57 3.57 1.26 -4.01
C LEU A 57 4.80 0.72 -3.26
N MET A 58 4.66 -0.37 -2.50
CA MET A 58 5.72 -0.92 -1.67
C MET A 58 6.86 -1.47 -2.53
N ARG A 59 6.55 -2.19 -3.61
CA ARG A 59 7.55 -2.62 -4.60
C ARG A 59 8.31 -1.40 -5.15
N ARG A 60 7.59 -0.37 -5.58
CA ARG A 60 8.21 0.85 -6.14
C ARG A 60 9.16 1.52 -5.14
N LEU A 61 8.72 1.71 -3.90
CA LEU A 61 9.55 2.27 -2.83
C LEU A 61 10.85 1.48 -2.64
N ILE A 62 10.77 0.15 -2.53
CA ILE A 62 11.97 -0.69 -2.38
C ILE A 62 12.88 -0.55 -3.61
N LEU A 63 12.33 -0.54 -4.81
CA LEU A 63 13.09 -0.36 -6.03
C LEU A 63 13.78 1.01 -6.09
N LEU A 64 13.12 2.09 -5.66
CA LEU A 64 13.71 3.42 -5.57
C LEU A 64 14.89 3.47 -4.59
N TRP A 65 14.76 2.77 -3.45
CA TRP A 65 15.83 2.71 -2.46
C TRP A 65 17.02 1.88 -2.92
N ILE A 66 16.79 0.76 -3.61
CA ILE A 66 17.88 -0.13 -4.01
C ILE A 66 18.48 0.22 -5.37
N ARG A 67 17.69 0.66 -6.37
CA ARG A 67 18.08 0.79 -7.79
C ARG A 67 18.46 2.19 -8.22
N SER A 68 18.07 3.24 -7.50
CA SER A 68 18.26 4.61 -8.00
C SER A 68 19.73 4.95 -8.21
N SER A 69 20.05 5.39 -9.43
CA SER A 69 21.30 6.06 -9.83
C SER A 69 21.26 7.57 -9.55
N SER A 70 20.10 8.10 -9.19
CA SER A 70 19.78 9.53 -9.14
C SER A 70 19.78 10.03 -7.69
N GLY A 71 20.95 10.14 -7.06
CA GLY A 71 21.16 10.82 -5.76
C GLY A 71 20.49 10.22 -4.52
N SER A 72 19.50 9.34 -4.66
CA SER A 72 18.83 8.58 -3.60
C SER A 72 19.44 7.19 -3.42
N ALA A 73 20.57 6.91 -4.07
CA ALA A 73 21.29 5.65 -4.03
C ALA A 73 21.61 5.29 -2.59
N VAL A 74 20.76 4.48 -1.96
CA VAL A 74 21.09 3.91 -0.68
C VAL A 74 22.16 2.86 -0.99
N ALA A 75 23.40 3.25 -0.72
CA ALA A 75 24.64 2.67 -1.26
C ALA A 75 24.65 1.12 -1.30
N PRO A 76 25.52 0.46 -2.09
CA PRO A 76 25.68 -1.00 -2.08
C PRO A 76 25.80 -1.64 -0.68
N LYS A 77 26.33 -0.87 0.29
CA LYS A 77 26.35 -1.20 1.72
C LYS A 77 24.95 -1.45 2.30
N PHE A 78 23.96 -0.63 1.95
CA PHE A 78 22.56 -0.77 2.35
C PHE A 78 21.92 -2.07 1.89
N ARG A 79 22.12 -2.44 0.62
CA ARG A 79 21.62 -3.71 0.06
C ARG A 79 22.14 -4.90 0.88
N ARG A 80 23.45 -4.92 1.17
CA ARG A 80 24.09 -5.97 1.98
C ARG A 80 23.62 -5.98 3.43
N LEU A 81 23.42 -4.80 4.03
CA LEU A 81 22.99 -4.67 5.42
C LEU A 81 21.54 -5.09 5.62
N ILE A 82 20.64 -4.70 4.70
CA ILE A 82 19.27 -5.21 4.73
C ILE A 82 19.25 -6.70 4.49
N TYR A 83 19.98 -7.20 3.49
CA TYR A 83 20.07 -8.64 3.23
C TYR A 83 20.42 -9.41 4.52
N ASN A 84 21.45 -8.97 5.25
CA ASN A 84 21.86 -9.59 6.51
C ASN A 84 20.77 -9.51 7.60
N ARG A 85 20.04 -8.39 7.73
CA ARG A 85 18.94 -8.30 8.71
C ARG A 85 17.75 -9.15 8.31
N THR A 86 17.36 -9.16 7.04
CA THR A 86 16.26 -9.98 6.55
C THR A 86 16.58 -11.47 6.70
N ALA A 87 17.81 -11.89 6.40
CA ALA A 87 18.26 -13.28 6.60
C ALA A 87 18.31 -13.69 8.08
N LYS A 88 18.56 -12.76 9.01
CA LYS A 88 18.44 -13.04 10.45
C LYS A 88 16.97 -13.19 10.86
N LEU A 89 16.08 -12.40 10.27
CA LEU A 89 14.65 -12.44 10.56
C LEU A 89 13.98 -13.73 10.05
N THR A 90 14.41 -14.31 8.93
CA THR A 90 13.76 -15.52 8.38
C THR A 90 13.76 -16.71 9.34
N ASN A 91 14.70 -16.75 10.28
CA ASN A 91 14.76 -17.77 11.34
C ASN A 91 13.89 -17.44 12.55
N THR A 92 13.40 -16.21 12.68
CA THR A 92 12.54 -15.76 13.78
C THR A 92 11.08 -15.57 13.35
N ILE A 93 10.76 -15.78 12.06
CA ILE A 93 9.39 -15.66 11.55
C ILE A 93 8.57 -16.90 11.99
N PRO A 94 7.44 -16.69 12.68
CA PRO A 94 6.53 -17.76 13.09
C PRO A 94 5.95 -18.56 11.90
N LEU A 95 5.55 -19.80 12.16
CA LEU A 95 5.03 -20.73 11.14
C LEU A 95 3.68 -20.27 10.54
N GLU A 96 2.95 -19.42 11.25
CA GLU A 96 1.68 -18.83 10.85
C GLU A 96 1.82 -17.93 9.62
N PHE A 97 3.03 -17.41 9.37
CA PHE A 97 3.30 -16.68 8.14
C PHE A 97 3.46 -17.65 6.97
N HIS A 98 2.44 -17.68 6.11
CA HIS A 98 2.30 -18.59 4.97
C HIS A 98 3.52 -18.63 4.03
N ARG A 99 4.34 -17.56 3.98
CA ARG A 99 5.62 -17.51 3.25
C ARG A 99 6.63 -16.63 3.97
N LYS A 100 7.84 -17.16 4.16
CA LYS A 100 9.02 -16.36 4.54
C LYS A 100 9.41 -15.47 3.34
N PRO A 101 9.67 -14.17 3.54
CA PRO A 101 10.11 -13.32 2.46
C PRO A 101 11.46 -13.81 1.93
N ARG A 102 11.55 -13.91 0.60
CA ARG A 102 12.81 -14.18 -0.07
C ARG A 102 13.80 -13.07 0.16
N SER A 103 15.04 -13.30 -0.26
CA SER A 103 16.07 -12.26 -0.25
C SER A 103 15.62 -11.03 -1.07
N LEU A 104 16.07 -9.84 -0.66
CA LEU A 104 15.94 -8.63 -1.48
C LEU A 104 16.63 -8.74 -2.85
N SER A 105 17.57 -9.67 -3.04
CA SER A 105 18.15 -9.95 -4.36
C SER A 105 17.12 -10.47 -5.36
N GLU A 106 16.03 -11.06 -4.88
CA GLU A 106 14.95 -11.62 -5.69
C GLU A 106 13.70 -10.73 -5.69
N ILE A 107 13.86 -9.43 -5.39
CA ILE A 107 12.75 -8.49 -5.22
C ILE A 107 11.78 -8.45 -6.42
N ASP A 108 12.27 -8.69 -7.63
CA ASP A 108 11.42 -8.75 -8.82
C ASP A 108 10.46 -9.93 -8.82
N ASN A 109 10.83 -11.01 -8.14
CA ASN A 109 10.05 -12.23 -8.05
C ASN A 109 9.13 -12.24 -6.83
N TRP A 110 9.29 -11.29 -5.89
CA TRP A 110 8.46 -11.22 -4.67
C TRP A 110 6.97 -11.16 -5.02
N LYS A 111 6.16 -11.88 -4.24
CA LYS A 111 4.70 -11.85 -4.32
C LYS A 111 4.14 -10.77 -3.39
N ALA A 112 2.89 -10.40 -3.61
CA ALA A 112 2.19 -9.39 -2.80
C ALA A 112 2.30 -9.68 -1.29
N THR A 113 2.22 -10.95 -0.89
CA THR A 113 2.34 -11.39 0.52
C THR A 113 3.69 -11.04 1.14
N GLU A 114 4.78 -11.07 0.37
CA GLU A 114 6.13 -10.74 0.86
C GLU A 114 6.30 -9.23 1.03
N PHE A 115 5.81 -8.45 0.05
CA PHE A 115 5.75 -6.98 0.17
C PHE A 115 4.87 -6.54 1.34
N ARG A 116 3.74 -7.22 1.54
CA ARG A 116 2.85 -7.00 2.68
C ARG A 116 3.55 -7.29 4.00
N PHE A 117 4.24 -8.42 4.10
CA PHE A 117 5.00 -8.76 5.30
C PHE A 117 6.06 -7.70 5.60
N PHE A 118 6.76 -7.24 4.57
CA PHE A 118 7.72 -6.16 4.69
C PHE A 118 7.07 -4.86 5.18
N LEU A 119 5.99 -4.44 4.54
CA LEU A 119 5.27 -3.22 4.88
C LEU A 119 4.74 -3.25 6.32
N LEU A 120 4.08 -4.33 6.73
CA LEU A 120 3.37 -4.37 8.01
C LEU A 120 4.25 -4.81 9.20
N TYR A 121 5.32 -5.57 8.97
CA TYR A 121 6.07 -6.18 10.08
C TYR A 121 7.56 -5.87 10.04
N SER A 122 8.28 -6.35 9.02
CA SER A 122 9.75 -6.30 9.08
C SER A 122 10.34 -4.95 8.69
N GLY A 123 9.66 -4.18 7.84
CA GLY A 123 10.15 -2.94 7.22
C GLY A 123 10.69 -1.92 8.22
N PRO A 124 9.95 -1.53 9.27
CA PRO A 124 10.46 -0.58 10.27
C PRO A 124 11.78 -1.05 10.88
N PHE A 125 11.87 -2.32 11.30
CA PHE A 125 13.08 -2.87 11.89
C PHE A 125 14.24 -2.99 10.90
N VAL A 126 13.94 -3.44 9.68
CA VAL A 126 14.93 -3.68 8.63
C VAL A 126 15.54 -2.37 8.13
N LEU A 127 14.72 -1.32 7.97
CA LEU A 127 15.16 -0.03 7.41
C LEU A 127 15.78 0.91 8.46
N ARG A 128 15.46 0.73 9.74
CA ARG A 128 15.94 1.60 10.83
C ARG A 128 17.47 1.67 10.86
N HIS A 129 17.99 2.90 10.91
CA HIS A 129 19.43 3.25 10.89
C HIS A 129 20.17 3.02 9.57
N TYR A 130 19.51 2.51 8.54
CA TYR A 130 20.13 2.24 7.25
C TYR A 130 19.58 3.11 6.13
N LEU A 131 18.29 3.40 6.18
CA LEU A 131 17.63 4.28 5.23
C LEU A 131 17.76 5.74 5.74
N PRO A 132 18.16 6.71 4.90
CA PRO A 132 18.28 8.09 5.36
C PRO A 132 16.95 8.59 5.93
N GLN A 133 17.03 9.41 6.99
CA GLN A 133 15.89 9.71 7.86
C GLN A 133 14.65 10.19 7.09
N LYS A 134 14.82 11.01 6.04
CA LYS A 134 13.71 11.49 5.21
C LYS A 134 12.91 10.36 4.55
N TYR A 135 13.58 9.37 3.96
CA TYR A 135 12.94 8.23 3.31
C TYR A 135 12.32 7.28 4.35
N TYR A 136 12.99 7.12 5.49
CA TYR A 136 12.49 6.29 6.58
C TYR A 136 11.22 6.87 7.23
N ASN A 137 11.19 8.17 7.50
CA ASN A 137 10.00 8.85 8.04
C ASN A 137 8.82 8.75 7.08
N ASN A 138 9.06 8.99 5.79
CA ASN A 138 8.03 8.83 4.77
C ASN A 138 7.49 7.38 4.73
N PHE A 139 8.37 6.37 4.76
CA PHE A 139 7.95 4.97 4.87
C PHE A 139 7.13 4.71 6.15
N LEU A 140 7.52 5.30 7.29
CA LEU A 140 6.80 5.10 8.56
C LEU A 140 5.37 5.65 8.51
N LEU A 141 5.13 6.77 7.81
CA LEU A 141 3.76 7.28 7.60
C LEU A 141 2.89 6.22 6.91
N LEU A 142 3.39 5.64 5.80
CA LEU A 142 2.69 4.57 5.10
C LEU A 142 2.52 3.32 5.98
N HIS A 143 3.56 2.90 6.70
CA HIS A 143 3.51 1.77 7.62
C HIS A 143 2.41 1.94 8.67
N ILE A 144 2.33 3.12 9.30
CA ILE A 144 1.36 3.40 10.36
C ILE A 144 -0.05 3.36 9.79
N VAL A 145 -0.32 4.04 8.67
CA VAL A 145 -1.64 4.01 8.01
C VAL A 145 -2.07 2.57 7.74
N MET A 146 -1.19 1.79 7.11
CA MET A 146 -1.51 0.42 6.71
C MET A 146 -1.67 -0.52 7.91
N ARG A 147 -0.96 -0.26 9.01
CA ARG A 147 -1.13 -0.99 10.27
C ARG A 147 -2.43 -0.66 10.98
N LEU A 148 -2.80 0.62 11.05
CA LEU A 148 -4.08 1.05 11.62
C LEU A 148 -5.24 0.45 10.82
N LEU A 149 -5.14 0.46 9.50
CA LEU A 149 -6.14 -0.16 8.63
C LEU A 149 -6.22 -1.68 8.85
N ALA A 150 -5.08 -2.38 8.97
CA ALA A 150 -5.04 -3.82 9.17
C ALA A 150 -5.54 -4.30 10.55
N ILE A 151 -5.47 -3.46 11.58
CA ILE A 151 -6.02 -3.78 12.91
C ILE A 151 -7.55 -3.88 12.85
N GLY A 152 -8.20 -3.09 11.99
CA GLY A 152 -9.64 -3.14 11.80
C GLY A 152 -10.47 -2.39 12.85
N ASN A 153 -9.86 -1.43 13.57
CA ASN A 153 -10.59 -0.58 14.52
C ASN A 153 -10.87 0.81 13.90
N TYR A 154 -11.97 0.90 13.16
CA TYR A 154 -12.35 2.04 12.32
C TYR A 154 -13.18 3.08 13.07
N THR A 155 -12.63 3.63 14.17
CA THR A 155 -13.22 4.83 14.78
C THR A 155 -13.02 6.04 13.88
N ASP A 156 -13.89 7.05 13.99
CA ASP A 156 -13.75 8.32 13.27
C ASP A 156 -12.36 8.96 13.50
N ARG A 157 -11.84 8.85 14.72
CA ARG A 157 -10.48 9.31 15.08
C ARG A 157 -9.40 8.53 14.33
N THR A 158 -9.52 7.20 14.25
CA THR A 158 -8.57 6.34 13.51
C THR A 158 -8.57 6.70 12.04
N ILE A 159 -9.76 6.84 11.43
CA ILE A 159 -9.91 7.18 10.01
C ILE A 159 -9.35 8.57 9.74
N ALA A 160 -9.69 9.57 10.56
CA ALA A 160 -9.15 10.93 10.43
C ALA A 160 -7.62 10.93 10.50
N THR A 161 -7.05 10.18 11.45
CA THR A 161 -5.60 10.04 11.58
C THR A 161 -4.97 9.41 10.34
N CYS A 162 -5.58 8.34 9.81
CA CYS A 162 -5.12 7.71 8.58
C CYS A 162 -5.16 8.68 7.38
N LYS A 163 -6.22 9.49 7.27
CA LYS A 163 -6.36 10.51 6.21
C LYS A 163 -5.27 11.57 6.31
N THR A 164 -4.98 12.06 7.52
CA THR A 164 -3.88 13.00 7.75
C THR A 164 -2.53 12.41 7.35
N PHE A 165 -2.21 11.20 7.82
CA PHE A 165 -0.91 10.57 7.57
C PHE A 165 -0.71 10.15 6.12
N ILE A 166 -1.75 9.66 5.43
CA ILE A 166 -1.62 9.31 4.00
C ILE A 166 -1.44 10.56 3.14
N THR A 167 -2.12 11.66 3.47
CA THR A 167 -1.95 12.94 2.78
C THR A 167 -0.54 13.48 2.99
N GLN A 168 -0.04 13.42 4.22
CA GLN A 168 1.34 13.80 4.52
C GLN A 168 2.35 12.90 3.79
N PHE A 169 2.11 11.59 3.76
CA PHE A 169 2.93 10.64 3.03
C PHE A 169 3.05 11.02 1.55
N LEU A 170 1.93 11.35 0.88
CA LEU A 170 1.93 11.71 -0.54
C LEU A 170 2.68 13.01 -0.82
N ARG A 171 2.44 14.04 0.00
CA ARG A 171 3.16 15.31 -0.12
C ARG A 171 4.67 15.12 0.05
N GLU A 172 5.08 14.35 1.06
CA GLU A 172 6.50 14.05 1.29
C GLU A 172 7.06 13.15 0.19
N TYR A 173 6.30 12.19 -0.30
CA TYR A 173 6.70 11.29 -1.37
C TYR A 173 7.04 12.09 -2.63
N GLU A 174 6.15 12.97 -3.06
CA GLU A 174 6.40 13.82 -4.24
C GLU A 174 7.67 14.67 -4.06
N SER A 175 7.86 15.28 -2.89
CA SER A 175 9.05 16.08 -2.60
C SER A 175 10.34 15.25 -2.56
N ILE A 176 10.28 14.01 -2.08
CA ILE A 176 11.45 13.14 -1.87
C ILE A 176 11.87 12.42 -3.16
N TYR A 177 10.90 11.95 -3.94
CA TYR A 177 11.13 11.09 -5.12
C TYR A 177 10.91 11.84 -6.45
N GLY A 178 10.25 13.00 -6.42
CA GLY A 178 9.93 13.83 -7.59
C GLY A 178 8.56 13.54 -8.17
N SER A 179 7.94 14.53 -8.82
CA SER A 179 6.60 14.41 -9.41
C SER A 179 6.50 13.33 -10.50
N ASN A 180 7.60 13.02 -11.20
CA ASN A 180 7.64 11.91 -12.16
C ASN A 180 7.41 10.52 -11.51
N GLU A 181 7.62 10.42 -10.19
CA GLU A 181 7.41 9.20 -9.42
C GLU A 181 5.99 9.07 -8.87
N MET A 182 5.16 10.12 -9.02
CA MET A 182 3.75 10.17 -8.64
C MET A 182 2.88 9.45 -9.67
N VAL A 183 3.01 8.12 -9.73
CA VAL A 183 2.19 7.29 -10.63
C VAL A 183 0.82 7.00 -10.04
N TYR A 184 -0.10 6.47 -10.86
CA TYR A 184 -1.46 6.10 -10.46
C TYR A 184 -1.55 5.42 -9.09
N ASN A 185 -0.81 4.33 -8.86
CA ASN A 185 -0.85 3.60 -7.58
C ASN A 185 -0.46 4.45 -6.36
N VAL A 186 0.40 5.46 -6.56
CA VAL A 186 0.79 6.41 -5.51
C VAL A 186 -0.40 7.32 -5.21
N HIS A 187 -0.96 7.98 -6.23
CA HIS A 187 -2.14 8.86 -6.07
C HIS A 187 -3.32 8.10 -5.46
N SER A 188 -3.63 6.92 -5.98
CA SER A 188 -4.77 6.13 -5.56
C SER A 188 -4.67 5.58 -4.14
N SER A 189 -3.47 5.60 -3.52
CA SER A 189 -3.29 5.13 -2.15
C SER A 189 -4.09 5.92 -1.11
N LYS A 190 -4.43 7.20 -1.39
CA LYS A 190 -5.31 7.99 -0.50
C LYS A 190 -6.71 7.38 -0.38
N HIS A 191 -7.21 6.76 -1.45
CA HIS A 191 -8.58 6.24 -1.51
C HIS A 191 -8.78 4.97 -0.68
N ILE A 192 -7.70 4.26 -0.36
CA ILE A 192 -7.76 3.08 0.52
C ILE A 192 -8.24 3.46 1.92
N VAL A 193 -7.99 4.68 2.37
CA VAL A 193 -8.50 5.17 3.66
C VAL A 193 -9.98 5.55 3.59
N SER A 194 -10.52 5.79 2.40
CA SER A 194 -11.94 6.07 2.19
C SER A 194 -12.81 4.82 2.31
N GLU A 195 -12.24 3.63 2.08
CA GLU A 195 -12.94 2.33 2.15
C GLU A 195 -12.23 1.35 3.09
N PRO A 196 -12.16 1.66 4.40
CA PRO A 196 -11.39 0.85 5.33
C PRO A 196 -11.95 -0.57 5.48
N GLU A 197 -13.28 -0.73 5.44
CA GLU A 197 -13.94 -2.04 5.62
C GLU A 197 -13.69 -3.00 4.43
N ASN A 198 -13.79 -2.50 3.19
CA ASN A 198 -13.47 -3.26 1.98
C ASN A 198 -11.99 -3.63 1.94
N THR A 199 -11.12 -2.69 2.31
CA THR A 199 -9.68 -2.92 2.43
C THR A 199 -9.36 -3.97 3.49
N ASN A 200 -10.10 -3.98 4.61
CA ASN A 200 -9.87 -4.92 5.69
C ASN A 200 -10.03 -6.36 5.24
N GLN A 201 -11.06 -6.67 4.45
CA GLN A 201 -11.37 -8.03 4.02
C GLN A 201 -10.17 -8.71 3.37
N PHE A 202 -9.37 -7.97 2.61
CA PHE A 202 -8.11 -8.44 2.02
C PHE A 202 -6.93 -8.40 3.01
N MET A 203 -7.00 -7.57 4.05
CA MET A 203 -6.07 -7.51 5.18
C MET A 203 -6.36 -8.56 6.29
N VAL A 204 -7.49 -9.27 6.31
CA VAL A 204 -7.88 -10.12 7.46
C VAL A 204 -7.04 -11.40 7.65
N VAL A 205 -6.25 -11.83 6.66
CA VAL A 205 -5.44 -13.08 6.76
C VAL A 205 -4.49 -13.11 7.98
N MET A 206 -4.25 -11.98 8.66
CA MET A 206 -3.41 -11.88 9.86
C MET A 206 -4.09 -11.23 11.08
N LYS A 207 -5.41 -10.97 11.03
CA LYS A 207 -6.13 -10.34 12.16
C LYS A 207 -6.01 -11.17 13.43
N TRP A 208 -6.11 -12.49 13.31
CA TRP A 208 -5.90 -13.44 14.40
C TRP A 208 -4.50 -13.38 15.00
N PHE A 209 -3.46 -13.21 14.20
CA PHE A 209 -2.08 -13.13 14.69
C PHE A 209 -1.81 -11.82 15.44
N ILE A 210 -2.33 -10.70 14.96
CA ILE A 210 -2.22 -9.40 15.64
C ILE A 210 -3.01 -9.41 16.96
N MET A 211 -4.25 -9.92 16.94
CA MET A 211 -5.06 -10.07 18.14
C MET A 211 -4.44 -11.06 19.13
N TYR A 212 -3.83 -12.15 18.65
CA TYR A 212 -3.12 -13.13 19.48
C TYR A 212 -1.89 -12.52 20.16
N ILE A 213 -1.09 -11.71 19.45
CA ILE A 213 0.04 -11.00 20.09
C ILE A 213 -0.49 -10.00 21.13
N GLN A 214 -1.50 -9.20 20.78
CA GLN A 214 -2.08 -8.21 21.70
C GLN A 214 -2.77 -8.82 22.93
N ALA A 215 -3.28 -10.05 22.82
CA ALA A 215 -3.90 -10.76 23.94
C ALA A 215 -2.87 -11.44 24.87
N ASN A 216 -1.63 -11.62 24.42
CA ASN A 216 -0.57 -12.34 25.15
C ASN A 216 0.64 -11.47 25.51
N THR A 217 0.50 -10.14 25.44
CA THR A 217 1.47 -9.12 25.91
C THR A 217 0.76 -8.11 26.77
#